data_AF-A0A4Q4C0M4-F1
#
_entry.id   AF-A0A4Q4C0M4-F1
#
_cell.length_a   1.000
_cell.length_b   1.000
_cell.length_c   1.000
_cell.angle_alpha   90.00
_cell.angle_beta   90.00
_cell.angle_gamma   90.00
#
_symmetry.space_group_name_H-M   'P 1'
#
loop_
_entity.id
_entity.type
_entity.pdbx_description
1 polymer ?
#
loop_
_entity_poly.entity_id
_entity_poly.type
_entity_poly.pdbx_seq_one_letter_code
_entity_poly.pdbx_strand_id
1 'polypeptide(L)'
;MTRTDTAARGELLCVLANPPAGSGERTLARLEQARALLGFETVRVGNLFAFPSADVTDITELGATPGAWMEARKQLAPAVASCDGVLLAYGLSEPTGPARSHHREQVRWLTERLVEAECRAFQLGDGPRHPSRWQRWTARHYGGLTFAAALQASLTKTELAHPGVVV
;
A
#
# COMPACT_ATOMS: atom_id res chain seq x y z
N MET A 1 5.83 -27.59 18.62
CA MET A 1 4.64 -26.84 19.05
C MET A 1 4.49 -25.66 18.10
N THR A 2 3.77 -25.87 17.01
CA THR A 2 3.54 -24.88 15.95
C THR A 2 2.60 -23.82 16.50
N ARG A 3 3.09 -22.59 16.66
CA ARG A 3 2.28 -21.45 17.09
C ARG A 3 1.23 -21.18 16.00
N THR A 4 0.01 -21.61 16.24
CA THR A 4 -1.16 -21.23 15.45
C THR A 4 -1.29 -19.70 15.52
N ASP A 5 -1.16 -19.04 14.37
CA ASP A 5 -1.24 -17.59 14.16
C ASP A 5 -2.70 -17.14 14.41
N THR A 6 -3.12 -17.09 15.67
CA THR A 6 -4.49 -16.79 16.08
C THR A 6 -4.75 -15.28 16.01
N ALA A 7 -5.56 -14.91 15.00
CA ALA A 7 -6.36 -13.69 14.80
C ALA A 7 -5.64 -12.34 14.96
N ALA A 8 -5.44 -11.61 13.85
CA ALA A 8 -5.08 -10.20 13.94
C ALA A 8 -6.17 -9.45 14.75
N ARG A 9 -5.76 -8.78 15.83
CA ARG A 9 -6.55 -7.78 16.54
C ARG A 9 -5.69 -6.53 16.55
N GLY A 10 -5.97 -5.59 15.66
CA GLY A 10 -5.05 -4.49 15.36
C GLY A 10 -5.41 -3.70 14.10
N GLU A 11 -4.62 -2.67 13.81
CA GLU A 11 -4.79 -1.74 12.69
C GLU A 11 -4.03 -2.22 11.43
N LEU A 12 -4.73 -2.23 10.28
CA LEU A 12 -4.13 -2.39 8.97
C LEU A 12 -3.87 -1.03 8.33
N LEU A 13 -2.60 -0.64 8.22
CA LEU A 13 -2.19 0.53 7.45
C LEU A 13 -2.21 0.20 5.95
N CYS A 14 -3.12 0.82 5.20
CA CYS A 14 -3.17 0.72 3.74
C CYS A 14 -2.41 1.90 3.11
N VAL A 15 -1.29 1.62 2.45
CA VAL A 15 -0.47 2.66 1.80
C VAL A 15 -0.85 2.79 0.33
N LEU A 16 -1.42 3.94 -0.04
CA LEU A 16 -1.77 4.31 -1.41
C LEU A 16 -0.76 5.30 -2.00
N ALA A 17 -0.87 5.60 -3.30
CA ALA A 17 0.01 6.57 -3.96
C ALA A 17 -0.27 7.98 -3.44
N ASN A 18 -1.53 8.38 -3.43
CA ASN A 18 -1.98 9.74 -3.19
C ASN A 18 -3.45 9.74 -2.74
N PRO A 19 -3.92 10.80 -2.06
CA PRO A 19 -5.34 10.99 -1.78
C PRO A 19 -6.17 11.00 -3.07
N PRO A 20 -7.39 10.43 -3.07
CA PRO A 20 -8.26 10.50 -4.23
C PRO A 20 -8.71 11.94 -4.48
N ALA A 21 -8.80 12.32 -5.76
CA ALA A 21 -9.40 13.61 -6.16
C ALA A 21 -10.94 13.66 -6.00
N GLY A 22 -11.58 12.57 -5.56
CA GLY A 22 -13.02 12.45 -5.31
C GLY A 22 -13.31 11.64 -4.05
N SER A 23 -14.54 11.09 -3.90
CA SER A 23 -14.99 10.45 -2.65
C SER A 23 -14.13 9.26 -2.19
N GLY A 24 -13.48 8.55 -3.12
CA GLY A 24 -12.62 7.41 -2.80
C GLY A 24 -13.37 6.17 -2.28
N GLU A 25 -14.70 6.20 -2.20
CA GLU A 25 -15.53 5.16 -1.56
C GLU A 25 -15.25 3.76 -2.09
N ARG A 26 -15.11 3.60 -3.42
CA ARG A 26 -14.81 2.31 -4.02
C ARG A 26 -13.43 1.78 -3.64
N THR A 27 -12.45 2.66 -3.47
CA THR A 27 -11.12 2.29 -2.98
C THR A 27 -11.23 1.86 -1.53
N LEU A 28 -11.88 2.66 -0.68
CA LEU A 28 -12.09 2.36 0.74
C LEU A 28 -12.83 1.03 0.95
N ALA A 29 -13.91 0.77 0.20
CA ALA A 29 -14.65 -0.48 0.28
C ALA A 29 -13.78 -1.72 -0.05
N ARG A 30 -12.83 -1.57 -0.98
CA ARG A 30 -11.87 -2.65 -1.30
C ARG A 30 -10.84 -2.84 -0.19
N LEU A 31 -10.35 -1.75 0.40
CA LEU A 31 -9.44 -1.82 1.54
C LEU A 31 -10.12 -2.47 2.76
N GLU A 32 -11.39 -2.15 3.01
CA GLU A 32 -12.19 -2.80 4.06
C GLU A 32 -12.39 -4.31 3.81
N GLN A 33 -12.61 -4.71 2.57
CA GLN A 33 -12.65 -6.13 2.21
C GLN A 33 -11.30 -6.82 2.47
N ALA A 34 -10.18 -6.18 2.10
CA ALA A 34 -8.85 -6.72 2.37
C ALA A 34 -8.58 -6.81 3.88
N ARG A 35 -8.96 -5.80 4.66
CA ARG A 35 -8.87 -5.82 6.13
C ARG A 35 -9.59 -7.02 6.72
N ALA A 36 -10.86 -7.22 6.35
CA ALA A 36 -11.65 -8.34 6.85
C ALA A 36 -11.04 -9.70 6.47
N LEU A 37 -10.54 -9.84 5.24
CA LEU A 37 -9.90 -11.07 4.76
C LEU A 37 -8.56 -11.36 5.45
N LEU A 38 -7.79 -10.32 5.77
CA LEU A 38 -6.53 -10.42 6.52
C LEU A 38 -6.75 -10.51 8.04
N GLY A 39 -8.00 -10.35 8.49
CA GLY A 39 -8.41 -10.49 9.87
C GLY A 39 -8.14 -9.28 10.76
N PHE A 40 -7.84 -8.10 10.24
CA PHE A 40 -7.58 -6.90 11.06
C PHE A 40 -8.87 -6.22 11.53
N GLU A 41 -8.82 -5.41 12.60
CA GLU A 41 -9.99 -4.76 13.19
C GLU A 41 -10.33 -3.43 12.51
N THR A 42 -9.32 -2.61 12.24
CA THR A 42 -9.49 -1.28 11.64
C THR A 42 -8.62 -1.11 10.39
N VAL A 43 -9.03 -0.19 9.51
CA VAL A 43 -8.21 0.31 8.41
C VAL A 43 -7.77 1.73 8.73
N ARG A 44 -6.50 2.02 8.48
CA ARG A 44 -5.99 3.38 8.34
C ARG A 44 -5.38 3.57 6.97
N VAL A 45 -5.65 4.70 6.32
CA VAL A 45 -5.08 5.02 5.02
C VAL A 45 -3.92 5.99 5.19
N GLY A 46 -2.81 5.69 4.52
CA GLY A 46 -1.68 6.60 4.35
C GLY A 46 -1.28 6.70 2.88
N ASN A 47 -0.62 7.78 2.48
CA ASN A 47 -0.28 8.03 1.08
C ASN A 47 1.21 8.31 0.92
N LEU A 48 1.83 7.81 -0.16
CA LEU A 48 3.22 8.16 -0.49
C LEU A 48 3.38 9.64 -0.84
N PHE A 49 2.34 10.26 -1.37
CA PHE A 49 2.30 11.64 -1.82
C PHE A 49 1.12 12.37 -1.19
N ALA A 50 1.32 13.59 -0.68
CA ALA A 50 0.31 14.26 0.15
C ALA A 50 -0.82 14.95 -0.63
N PHE A 51 -0.58 15.31 -1.89
CA PHE A 51 -1.55 16.11 -2.65
C PHE A 51 -2.51 15.21 -3.44
N PRO A 52 -3.82 15.54 -3.46
CA PRO A 52 -4.78 14.82 -4.29
C PRO A 52 -4.41 14.88 -5.76
N SER A 53 -4.49 13.74 -6.46
CA SER A 53 -4.25 13.64 -7.89
C SER A 53 -5.09 12.52 -8.52
N ALA A 54 -5.38 12.62 -9.82
CA ALA A 54 -6.18 11.61 -10.51
C ALA A 54 -5.33 10.40 -10.91
N ASP A 55 -4.09 10.63 -11.31
CA ASP A 55 -3.16 9.58 -11.73
C ASP A 55 -1.68 9.91 -11.48
N VAL A 56 -0.80 9.03 -11.98
CA VAL A 56 0.66 9.13 -11.84
C VAL A 56 1.28 10.24 -12.72
N THR A 57 0.57 10.69 -13.75
CA THR A 57 0.97 11.81 -14.59
C THR A 57 0.87 13.10 -13.81
N ASP A 58 -0.23 13.31 -13.08
CA ASP A 58 -0.37 14.46 -12.17
C ASP A 58 0.73 14.47 -11.09
N ILE A 59 1.11 13.30 -10.55
CA ILE A 59 2.21 13.17 -9.59
C ILE A 59 3.56 13.54 -10.22
N THR A 60 3.74 13.31 -11.53
CA THR A 60 4.98 13.70 -12.23
C THR A 60 5.19 15.21 -12.16
N GLU A 61 4.13 16.01 -12.32
CA GLU A 61 4.20 17.47 -12.29
C GLU A 61 4.23 17.98 -10.85
N LEU A 62 3.26 17.58 -10.02
CA LEU A 62 3.12 18.05 -8.64
C LEU A 62 4.27 17.57 -7.74
N GLY A 63 4.81 16.39 -8.04
CA GLY A 63 5.89 15.75 -7.29
C GLY A 63 7.28 16.12 -7.75
N ALA A 64 7.44 17.08 -8.68
CA ALA A 64 8.76 17.51 -9.13
C ALA A 64 9.61 18.17 -8.04
N THR A 65 8.98 18.60 -6.93
CA THR A 65 9.64 19.18 -5.76
C THR A 65 9.40 18.33 -4.51
N PRO A 66 10.29 18.39 -3.49
CA PRO A 66 10.21 17.53 -2.31
C PRO A 66 9.03 17.80 -1.36
N GLY A 67 8.35 18.95 -1.49
CA GLY A 67 7.39 19.44 -0.48
C GLY A 67 6.26 18.47 -0.14
N ALA A 68 5.54 17.98 -1.15
CA ALA A 68 4.43 17.06 -0.96
C ALA A 68 4.86 15.64 -0.53
N TRP A 69 6.10 15.23 -0.84
CA TRP A 69 6.67 13.97 -0.35
C TRP A 69 7.03 14.06 1.14
N MET A 70 7.64 15.17 1.55
CA MET A 70 7.96 15.42 2.96
C MET A 70 6.70 15.53 3.82
N GLU A 71 5.66 16.20 3.31
CA GLU A 71 4.38 16.29 4.02
C GLU A 71 3.73 14.91 4.19
N ALA A 72 3.79 14.07 3.16
CA ALA A 72 3.35 12.68 3.26
C ALA A 72 4.13 11.89 4.31
N ARG A 73 5.44 12.10 4.44
CA ARG A 73 6.25 11.45 5.50
C ARG A 73 5.77 11.82 6.91
N LYS A 74 5.47 13.10 7.16
CA LYS A 74 4.98 13.54 8.48
C LYS A 74 3.67 12.85 8.86
N GLN A 75 2.79 12.65 7.87
CA GLN A 75 1.50 12.00 8.08
C GLN A 75 1.63 10.47 8.20
N LEU A 76 2.52 9.86 7.41
CA LEU A 76 2.76 8.41 7.41
C LEU A 76 3.55 7.93 8.63
N ALA A 77 4.53 8.70 9.11
CA ALA A 77 5.42 8.29 10.20
C ALA A 77 4.68 7.78 11.45
N PRO A 78 3.70 8.50 12.02
CA PRO A 78 2.97 8.00 13.18
C PRO A 78 2.12 6.76 12.86
N ALA A 79 1.62 6.62 11.63
CA ALA A 79 0.84 5.45 11.22
C ALA A 79 1.71 4.20 11.08
N VAL A 80 2.92 4.35 10.53
CA VAL A 80 3.91 3.27 10.43
C VAL A 80 4.37 2.83 11.81
N ALA A 81 4.59 3.77 12.73
CA ALA A 81 5.03 3.46 14.09
C ALA A 81 3.99 2.69 14.93
N SER A 82 2.72 2.67 14.52
CA SER A 82 1.63 2.05 15.27
C SER A 82 0.91 0.92 14.52
N CYS A 83 1.34 0.54 13.32
CA CYS A 83 0.65 -0.49 12.53
C CYS A 83 0.93 -1.91 13.03
N ASP A 84 -0.10 -2.76 13.06
CA ASP A 84 0.03 -4.20 13.30
C ASP A 84 0.25 -4.99 11.99
N GLY A 85 -0.08 -4.34 10.88
CA GLY A 85 0.15 -4.81 9.52
C GLY A 85 0.05 -3.67 8.52
N VAL A 86 0.71 -3.85 7.38
CA VAL A 86 0.70 -2.90 6.28
C VAL A 86 0.27 -3.60 4.99
N LEU A 87 -0.67 -2.99 4.27
CA LEU A 87 -1.02 -3.37 2.92
C LEU A 87 -0.43 -2.35 1.94
N LEU A 88 0.52 -2.80 1.12
CA LEU A 88 1.12 -1.98 0.07
C LEU A 88 0.19 -1.96 -1.15
N ALA A 89 -0.33 -0.79 -1.48
CA ALA A 89 -1.36 -0.62 -2.51
C ALA A 89 -1.18 0.69 -3.30
N TYR A 90 0.06 1.17 -3.44
CA TYR A 90 0.39 2.44 -4.10
C TYR A 90 0.56 2.36 -5.63
N GLY A 91 0.36 1.19 -6.22
CA GLY A 91 0.50 0.98 -7.67
C GLY A 91 1.90 0.56 -8.10
N LEU A 92 2.01 0.10 -9.36
CA LEU A 92 3.26 -0.37 -9.97
C LEU A 92 3.89 0.67 -10.91
N SER A 93 3.16 1.73 -11.24
CA SER A 93 3.63 2.78 -12.14
C SER A 93 4.39 3.83 -11.34
N GLU A 94 5.62 4.13 -11.75
CA GLU A 94 6.38 5.26 -11.20
C GLU A 94 6.05 6.54 -11.97
N PRO A 95 6.11 7.72 -11.31
CA PRO A 95 6.17 8.98 -12.04
C PRO A 95 7.45 9.08 -12.89
N THR A 96 7.51 10.10 -13.73
CA THR A 96 8.67 10.37 -14.58
C THR A 96 9.43 11.63 -14.11
N GLY A 97 10.55 11.95 -14.74
CA GLY A 97 11.32 13.15 -14.41
C GLY A 97 11.82 13.20 -12.95
N PRO A 98 11.97 14.41 -12.37
CA PRO A 98 12.43 14.60 -10.99
C PRO A 98 11.58 13.88 -9.94
N ALA A 99 10.27 13.81 -10.16
CA ALA A 99 9.33 13.13 -9.26
C ALA A 99 9.66 11.62 -9.09
N ARG A 100 10.26 10.98 -10.09
CA ARG A 100 10.68 9.57 -10.00
C ARG A 100 11.69 9.35 -8.88
N SER A 101 12.69 10.24 -8.76
CA SER A 101 13.72 10.13 -7.74
C SER A 101 13.10 10.27 -6.35
N HIS A 102 12.24 11.26 -6.15
CA HIS A 102 11.52 11.46 -4.89
C HIS A 102 10.58 10.30 -4.56
N HIS A 103 9.87 9.74 -5.54
CA HIS A 103 9.05 8.56 -5.35
C HIS A 103 9.88 7.36 -4.87
N ARG A 104 11.03 7.08 -5.49
CA ARG A 104 11.91 5.98 -5.08
C ARG A 104 12.48 6.19 -3.68
N GLU A 105 12.88 7.42 -3.36
CA GLU A 105 13.32 7.79 -2.01
C GLU A 105 12.20 7.62 -0.98
N GLN A 106 10.96 7.95 -1.35
CA GLN A 106 9.78 7.77 -0.50
C GLN A 106 9.48 6.29 -0.24
N VAL A 107 9.51 5.45 -1.27
CA VAL A 107 9.33 3.99 -1.14
C VAL A 107 10.45 3.37 -0.31
N ARG A 108 11.70 3.78 -0.53
CA ARG A 108 12.83 3.35 0.30
C ARG A 108 12.63 3.75 1.76
N TRP A 109 12.33 5.02 2.03
CA TRP A 109 12.06 5.51 3.38
C TRP A 109 10.93 4.74 4.06
N LEU A 110 9.81 4.50 3.36
CA LEU A 110 8.70 3.74 3.90
C LEU A 110 9.12 2.30 4.25
N THR A 111 9.85 1.65 3.34
CA THR A 111 10.32 0.28 3.54
C THR A 111 11.22 0.18 4.76
N GLU A 112 12.20 1.09 4.92
CA GLU A 112 13.06 1.15 6.10
C GLU A 112 12.24 1.29 7.40
N ARG A 113 11.26 2.22 7.42
CA ARG A 113 10.43 2.45 8.61
C ARG A 113 9.55 1.24 8.94
N LEU A 114 9.00 0.56 7.94
CA LEU A 114 8.19 -0.63 8.16
C LEU A 114 9.01 -1.82 8.66
N VAL A 115 10.26 -1.94 8.20
CA VAL A 115 11.19 -2.97 8.71
C VAL A 115 11.58 -2.67 10.15
N GLU A 116 11.92 -1.42 10.48
CA GLU A 116 12.23 -1.02 11.85
C GLU A 116 11.05 -1.22 12.80
N ALA A 117 9.82 -1.04 12.31
CA ALA A 117 8.60 -1.29 13.07
C ALA A 117 8.21 -2.78 13.14
N GLU A 118 8.97 -3.67 12.48
CA GLU A 118 8.66 -5.10 12.33
C GLU A 118 7.22 -5.36 11.82
N CYS A 119 6.67 -4.43 11.01
CA CYS A 119 5.27 -4.45 10.60
C CYS A 119 5.06 -5.51 9.50
N ARG A 120 4.07 -6.39 9.69
CA ARG A 120 3.76 -7.47 8.73
C ARG A 120 3.25 -6.88 7.42
N ALA A 121 3.95 -7.12 6.33
CA ALA A 121 3.59 -6.56 5.03
C ALA A 121 2.79 -7.52 4.16
N PHE A 122 1.81 -6.95 3.46
CA PHE A 122 0.93 -7.64 2.53
C PHE A 122 0.84 -6.87 1.21
N GLN A 123 0.54 -7.58 0.12
CA GLN A 123 0.29 -7.01 -1.20
C GLN A 123 -0.68 -7.88 -2.01
N LEU A 124 -1.15 -7.38 -3.15
CA LEU A 124 -1.96 -8.16 -4.08
C LEU A 124 -1.07 -8.85 -5.13
N GLY A 125 -0.93 -10.17 -4.99
CA GLY A 125 -0.13 -11.00 -5.88
C GLY A 125 1.35 -10.67 -5.77
N ASP A 126 1.93 -10.27 -6.89
CA ASP A 126 3.36 -10.02 -7.11
C ASP A 126 3.80 -8.56 -6.87
N GLY A 127 2.92 -7.67 -6.40
CA GLY A 127 3.34 -6.32 -6.08
C GLY A 127 2.27 -5.40 -5.49
N PRO A 128 2.63 -4.13 -5.19
CA PRO A 128 1.81 -3.16 -4.47
C PRO A 128 0.65 -2.60 -5.31
N ARG A 129 -0.19 -3.44 -5.92
CA ARG A 129 -1.19 -3.01 -6.90
C ARG A 129 -2.24 -2.11 -6.26
N HIS A 130 -2.58 -1.02 -6.94
CA HIS A 130 -3.60 -0.09 -6.47
C HIS A 130 -5.00 -0.73 -6.46
N PRO A 131 -5.88 -0.44 -5.47
CA PRO A 131 -7.19 -1.09 -5.35
C PRO A 131 -8.09 -0.88 -6.56
N SER A 132 -7.92 0.22 -7.31
CA SER A 132 -8.62 0.46 -8.58
C SER A 132 -8.40 -0.66 -9.61
N ARG A 133 -7.26 -1.36 -9.56
CA ARG A 133 -6.86 -2.42 -10.50
C ARG A 133 -7.12 -3.84 -10.01
N TRP A 134 -7.48 -4.04 -8.74
CA TRP A 134 -7.63 -5.38 -8.16
C TRP A 134 -8.62 -6.24 -8.92
N GLN A 135 -9.83 -5.76 -9.17
CA GLN A 135 -10.86 -6.53 -9.88
C GLN A 135 -10.42 -6.99 -11.27
N ARG A 136 -9.74 -6.12 -12.02
CA ARG A 136 -9.20 -6.48 -13.34
C ARG A 136 -8.08 -7.51 -13.22
N TRP A 137 -7.23 -7.39 -12.21
CA TRP A 137 -6.12 -8.32 -12.00
C TRP A 137 -6.62 -9.68 -11.54
N THR A 138 -7.50 -9.73 -10.54
CA THR A 138 -8.05 -10.98 -9.98
C THR A 138 -8.88 -11.74 -11.02
N ALA A 139 -9.69 -11.05 -11.83
CA ALA A 139 -10.45 -11.68 -12.91
C ALA A 139 -9.57 -12.36 -13.97
N ARG A 140 -8.33 -11.88 -14.16
CA ARG A 140 -7.36 -12.48 -15.10
C ARG A 140 -6.65 -13.72 -14.52
N HIS A 141 -6.40 -13.74 -13.21
CA HIS A 141 -5.60 -14.79 -12.58
C HIS A 141 -6.45 -15.88 -11.93
N TYR A 142 -7.69 -15.56 -11.52
CA TYR A 142 -8.60 -16.45 -10.82
C TYR A 142 -9.96 -16.45 -11.50
N GLY A 143 -9.96 -16.72 -12.81
CA GLY A 143 -11.18 -16.80 -13.61
C GLY A 143 -12.18 -17.79 -13.00
N GLY A 144 -13.46 -17.38 -12.92
CA GLY A 144 -14.53 -18.21 -12.34
C GLY A 144 -14.75 -18.05 -10.83
N LEU A 145 -13.85 -17.38 -10.10
CA LEU A 145 -14.09 -17.01 -8.71
C LEU A 145 -14.87 -15.70 -8.59
N THR A 146 -15.63 -15.56 -7.49
CA THR A 146 -16.17 -14.25 -7.09
C THR A 146 -15.03 -13.30 -6.77
N PHE A 147 -15.26 -11.98 -6.85
CA PHE A 147 -14.21 -11.01 -6.53
C PHE A 147 -13.64 -11.19 -5.12
N ALA A 148 -14.49 -11.50 -4.13
CA ALA A 148 -14.05 -11.72 -2.75
C ALA A 148 -13.15 -12.95 -2.60
N ALA A 149 -13.55 -14.10 -3.18
CA ALA A 149 -12.76 -15.32 -3.16
C ALA A 149 -11.44 -15.15 -3.91
N ALA A 150 -11.48 -14.47 -5.06
CA ALA A 150 -10.27 -14.16 -5.83
C ALA A 150 -9.35 -13.22 -5.04
N LEU A 151 -9.88 -12.17 -4.40
CA LEU A 151 -9.11 -11.25 -3.56
C LEU A 151 -8.43 -11.98 -2.40
N GLN A 152 -9.15 -12.87 -1.72
CA GLN A 152 -8.58 -13.71 -0.65
C GLN A 152 -7.42 -14.56 -1.15
N ALA A 153 -7.57 -15.22 -2.31
CA ALA A 153 -6.52 -16.01 -2.93
C ALA A 153 -5.32 -15.19 -3.43
N SER A 154 -5.49 -13.86 -3.56
CA SER A 154 -4.50 -12.95 -4.13
C SER A 154 -3.71 -12.17 -3.07
N LEU A 155 -4.24 -12.02 -1.85
CA LEU A 155 -3.55 -11.30 -0.78
C LEU A 155 -2.45 -12.20 -0.22
N THR A 156 -1.21 -11.77 -0.38
CA THR A 156 -0.04 -12.50 0.09
C THR A 156 0.75 -11.68 1.09
N LYS A 157 1.36 -12.36 2.08
CA LYS A 157 2.47 -11.79 2.85
C LYS A 157 3.61 -11.49 1.88
N THR A 158 4.31 -10.39 2.08
CA THR A 158 5.48 -9.98 1.31
C THR A 158 6.63 -9.66 2.25
N GLU A 159 7.85 -10.00 1.85
CA GLU A 159 9.04 -9.66 2.61
C GLU A 159 9.44 -8.22 2.31
N LEU A 160 9.64 -7.43 3.37
CA LEU A 160 10.22 -6.11 3.25
C LEU A 160 11.74 -6.27 3.20
N ALA A 161 12.31 -6.17 2.01
CA ALA A 161 13.76 -6.17 1.86
C ALA A 161 14.33 -4.82 2.30
N HIS A 162 15.42 -4.83 3.07
CA HIS A 162 16.22 -3.62 3.26
C HIS A 162 16.74 -3.16 1.89
N PRO A 163 16.45 -1.92 1.44
CA PRO A 163 16.97 -1.41 0.19
C PRO A 163 18.47 -1.12 0.36
N GLY A 164 19.32 -2.15 0.26
CA GLY A 164 20.75 -1.99 0.49
C GLY A 164 21.63 -3.24 0.55
N VAL A 165 21.10 -4.46 0.50
CA VAL A 165 21.95 -5.67 0.30
C VAL A 165 21.86 -6.07 -1.16
N VAL A 166 22.65 -5.39 -1.99
CA VAL A 166 23.17 -6.00 -3.22
C VAL A 166 24.38 -6.81 -2.77
N VAL A 167 24.29 -8.14 -2.84
CA VAL A 167 25.47 -9.01 -2.79
C VAL A 167 26.21 -8.89 -4.11
#